data_AF-A0A0A5FR81-F1
#
_entry.id   AF-A0A0A5FR81-F1
#
_cell.length_a   1.000
_cell.length_b   1.000
_cell.length_c   1.000
_cell.angle_alpha   90.00
_cell.angle_beta   90.00
_cell.angle_gamma   90.00
#
_symmetry.space_group_name_H-M   'P 1'
#
loop_
_entity.id
_entity.type
_entity.pdbx_description
1 polymer ?
#
loop_
_entity_poly.entity_id
_entity_poly.type
_entity_poly.pdbx_seq_one_letter_code
_entity_poly.pdbx_strand_id
1 'polypeptide(L)'
;MLRFFVIVLIITLCMVVPSIEITKPFTGITLNKAISSEEPSELSSLQNKDILKSMIYVPYKVEEEQALENMLKTIDGIDRPLLQFLQANGVMIRLFNGNLTDEPLLFPLKWKRPRGWEQDVTWSEVPGSGGGWLISAKIGSSSPGNGHSSINLELHEIGHTVFNHLSDSQKAQFKEAWQEEVNMMFPKREYFSSYISEYFSESFAFYYYNANTSNHLKWNAPLTYKFMEVFKKKNAGF
;
A
#
# COMPACT_ATOMS: atom_id res chain seq x y z
N MET A 1 -55.53 -1.13 15.47
CA MET A 1 -54.71 -0.21 16.30
C MET A 1 -53.38 -0.82 16.74
N LEU A 2 -53.33 -2.03 17.30
CA LEU A 2 -52.10 -2.65 17.81
C LEU A 2 -50.99 -2.84 16.75
N ARG A 3 -51.36 -3.22 15.50
CA ARG A 3 -50.40 -3.38 14.39
C ARG A 3 -49.76 -2.07 13.91
N PHE A 4 -50.44 -0.93 14.09
CA PHE A 4 -49.91 0.37 13.68
C PHE A 4 -48.88 0.89 14.69
N PHE A 5 -49.10 0.62 15.99
CA PHE A 5 -48.17 0.99 17.06
C PHE A 5 -46.85 0.22 17.01
N VAL A 6 -46.86 -1.06 16.62
CA VAL A 6 -45.64 -1.87 16.49
C VAL A 6 -44.74 -1.38 15.34
N ILE A 7 -45.34 -0.94 14.22
CA ILE A 7 -44.60 -0.44 13.06
C ILE A 7 -43.94 0.92 13.37
N VAL A 8 -44.66 1.81 14.07
CA VAL A 8 -44.10 3.11 14.47
C VAL A 8 -42.95 2.93 15.46
N LEU A 9 -43.05 1.98 16.41
CA LEU A 9 -42.00 1.70 17.40
C LEU A 9 -40.68 1.22 16.75
N ILE A 10 -40.76 0.37 15.72
CA ILE A 10 -39.58 -0.15 14.99
C ILE A 10 -38.88 0.96 14.20
N ILE A 11 -39.64 1.86 13.56
CA ILE A 11 -39.08 2.97 12.78
C ILE A 11 -38.38 3.99 13.71
N THR A 12 -38.96 4.28 14.87
CA THR A 12 -38.28 5.13 15.87
C THR A 12 -37.04 4.47 16.46
N LEU A 13 -37.03 3.15 16.69
CA LEU A 13 -35.85 2.46 17.24
C LEU A 13 -34.64 2.52 16.29
N CYS A 14 -34.87 2.53 14.97
CA CYS A 14 -33.82 2.72 13.97
C CYS A 14 -33.27 4.16 13.89
N MET A 15 -34.00 5.17 14.38
CA MET A 15 -33.55 6.57 14.39
C MET A 15 -32.80 6.96 15.68
N VAL A 16 -32.84 6.13 16.74
CA VAL A 16 -32.10 6.37 17.99
C VAL A 16 -30.96 5.38 18.19
N VAL A 17 -30.64 4.53 17.20
CA VAL A 17 -29.31 3.93 17.18
C VAL A 17 -28.37 5.11 16.88
N PRO A 18 -27.53 5.57 17.83
CA PRO A 18 -26.47 6.48 17.45
C PRO A 18 -25.78 5.76 16.31
N SER A 19 -25.70 6.41 15.15
CA SER A 19 -24.96 5.92 14.00
C SER A 19 -23.59 5.52 14.54
N ILE A 20 -23.44 4.22 14.82
CA ILE A 20 -22.15 3.62 15.12
C ILE A 20 -21.34 4.10 13.92
N GLU A 21 -20.27 4.83 14.18
CA GLU A 21 -19.33 5.22 13.14
C GLU A 21 -18.74 3.93 12.55
N ILE A 22 -19.52 3.24 11.71
CA ILE A 22 -19.08 2.24 10.73
C ILE A 22 -18.12 2.91 9.72
N THR A 23 -17.96 4.24 9.83
CA THR A 23 -17.14 5.14 9.03
C THR A 23 -15.66 5.16 9.40
N LYS A 24 -15.20 4.41 10.41
CA LYS A 24 -13.75 4.20 10.64
C LYS A 24 -13.37 2.78 10.21
N PRO A 25 -13.11 2.55 8.90
CA PRO A 25 -12.78 1.22 8.41
C PRO A 25 -11.46 0.68 8.97
N PHE A 26 -10.64 1.46 9.67
CA PHE A 26 -9.42 0.96 10.28
C PHE A 26 -9.03 1.74 11.54
N THR A 27 -8.24 1.12 12.40
CA THR A 27 -7.73 1.74 13.62
C THR A 27 -6.67 2.79 13.28
N GLY A 28 -6.82 4.02 13.78
CA GLY A 28 -5.82 5.08 13.62
C GLY A 28 -6.43 6.45 13.33
N ILE A 29 -5.57 7.40 12.97
CA ILE A 29 -5.91 8.75 12.56
C ILE A 29 -5.22 9.09 11.25
N THR A 30 -5.87 9.92 10.44
CA THR A 30 -5.21 10.51 9.26
C THR A 30 -3.95 11.23 9.70
N LEU A 31 -2.90 11.17 8.89
CA LEU A 31 -1.65 11.89 9.10
C LEU A 31 -1.90 13.39 9.33
N ASN A 32 -2.90 13.99 8.65
CA ASN A 32 -3.33 15.37 8.90
C ASN A 32 -3.68 15.66 10.37
N LYS A 33 -4.39 14.74 11.04
CA LYS A 33 -4.80 14.88 12.44
C LYS A 33 -3.66 14.59 13.41
N ALA A 34 -2.80 13.61 13.08
CA ALA A 34 -1.64 13.26 13.91
C ALA A 34 -0.68 14.44 14.09
N ILE A 35 -0.62 15.34 13.10
CA ILE A 35 0.33 16.44 13.04
C ILE A 35 -0.22 17.75 13.65
N SER A 36 -1.45 17.76 14.18
CA SER A 36 -2.24 18.98 14.42
C SER A 36 -1.90 19.82 15.67
N SER A 37 -0.76 19.64 16.34
CA SER A 37 -0.41 20.47 17.51
C SER A 37 0.98 21.11 17.52
N GLU A 38 1.96 20.58 16.80
CA GLU A 38 3.30 21.15 16.59
C GLU A 38 3.94 20.27 15.52
N GLU A 39 4.03 20.72 14.27
CA GLU A 39 4.56 19.86 13.20
C GLU A 39 6.05 19.61 13.45
N PRO A 40 6.50 18.34 13.56
CA PRO A 40 7.93 18.03 13.50
C PRO A 40 8.53 18.65 12.24
N SER A 41 9.67 19.32 12.38
CA SER A 41 10.32 20.08 11.29
C SER A 41 10.50 19.23 10.01
N GLU A 42 10.69 17.92 10.15
CA GLU A 42 10.93 17.03 9.02
C GLU A 42 9.68 16.73 8.17
N LEU A 43 8.50 16.66 8.78
CA LEU A 43 7.22 16.51 8.06
C LEU A 43 6.87 17.74 7.21
N SER A 44 7.43 18.91 7.55
CA SER A 44 7.28 20.12 6.74
C SER A 44 8.03 20.06 5.41
N SER A 45 9.00 19.14 5.27
CA SER A 45 9.88 19.03 4.11
C SER A 45 9.35 18.13 2.98
N LEU A 46 8.29 17.35 3.26
CA LEU A 46 7.67 16.44 2.30
C LEU A 46 7.05 17.22 1.13
N GLN A 47 7.41 16.85 -0.10
CA GLN A 47 6.98 17.55 -1.31
C GLN A 47 5.50 17.29 -1.63
N ASN A 48 5.01 16.10 -1.32
CA ASN A 48 3.65 15.62 -1.54
C ASN A 48 2.79 15.66 -0.28
N LYS A 49 3.20 16.45 0.73
CA LYS A 49 2.58 16.55 2.06
C LYS A 49 1.05 16.68 2.02
N ASP A 50 0.52 17.51 1.12
CA ASP A 50 -0.92 17.76 1.02
C ASP A 50 -1.71 16.50 0.61
N ILE A 51 -1.16 15.69 -0.30
CA ILE A 51 -1.75 14.41 -0.69
C ILE A 51 -1.61 13.40 0.45
N LEU A 52 -0.37 13.23 0.95
CA LEU A 52 -0.06 12.22 1.97
C LEU A 52 -0.85 12.44 3.27
N LYS A 53 -1.08 13.69 3.68
CA LYS A 53 -1.89 14.03 4.86
C LYS A 53 -3.28 13.44 4.86
N SER A 54 -3.89 13.29 3.69
CA SER A 54 -5.25 12.76 3.54
C SER A 54 -5.30 11.28 3.21
N MET A 55 -4.24 10.75 2.57
CA MET A 55 -4.17 9.37 2.11
C MET A 55 -3.59 8.42 3.17
N ILE A 56 -2.72 8.92 4.05
CA ILE A 56 -2.01 8.10 5.04
C ILE A 56 -2.74 8.11 6.39
N TYR A 57 -2.91 6.94 6.96
CA TYR A 57 -3.36 6.69 8.33
C TYR A 57 -2.24 6.10 9.16
N VAL A 58 -2.11 6.61 10.38
CA VAL A 58 -1.09 6.21 11.37
C VAL A 58 -1.78 5.82 12.68
N PRO A 59 -1.15 5.01 13.54
CA PRO A 59 -1.70 4.68 14.84
C PRO A 59 -1.79 5.93 15.72
N TYR A 60 -2.69 5.91 16.72
CA TYR A 60 -2.82 6.99 17.71
C TYR A 60 -1.53 7.22 18.50
N LYS A 61 -0.73 6.17 18.67
CA LYS A 61 0.58 6.21 19.30
C LYS A 61 1.57 5.53 18.35
N VAL A 62 2.59 6.27 17.93
CA VAL A 62 3.70 5.75 17.13
C VAL A 62 4.81 5.36 18.10
N GLU A 63 5.27 4.12 18.04
CA GLU A 63 6.33 3.63 18.94
C GLU A 63 7.72 3.94 18.37
N GLU A 64 7.86 3.90 17.05
CA GLU A 64 9.10 4.14 16.32
C GLU A 64 8.95 5.34 15.37
N GLU A 65 9.01 6.56 15.93
CA GLU A 65 8.80 7.81 15.17
C GLU A 65 9.75 7.94 13.98
N GLN A 66 11.03 7.63 14.17
CA GLN A 66 12.02 7.69 13.08
C GLN A 66 11.71 6.70 11.94
N ALA A 67 11.19 5.52 12.27
CA ALA A 67 10.81 4.53 11.27
C ALA A 67 9.61 5.03 10.45
N LEU A 68 8.61 5.61 11.13
CA LEU A 68 7.48 6.26 10.46
C LEU A 68 7.95 7.38 9.52
N GLU A 69 8.83 8.27 9.99
CA GLU A 69 9.37 9.36 9.16
C GLU A 69 10.09 8.84 7.92
N ASN A 70 10.90 7.79 8.05
CA ASN A 70 11.59 7.19 6.93
C ASN A 70 10.61 6.61 5.90
N MET A 71 9.57 5.90 6.35
CA MET A 71 8.51 5.40 5.47
C MET A 71 7.79 6.55 4.74
N LEU A 72 7.48 7.64 5.47
CA LEU A 72 6.83 8.81 4.87
C LEU A 72 7.70 9.46 3.79
N LYS A 73 9.01 9.60 4.03
CA LYS A 73 9.97 10.10 3.04
C LYS A 73 10.09 9.17 1.83
N THR A 74 10.08 7.85 2.06
CA THR A 74 10.09 6.86 0.98
C THR A 74 8.85 6.97 0.10
N ILE A 75 7.66 7.10 0.70
CA ILE A 75 6.40 7.27 -0.03
C ILE A 75 6.36 8.65 -0.73
N ASP A 76 6.89 9.69 -0.10
CA ASP A 76 6.98 11.04 -0.68
C ASP A 76 7.85 11.09 -1.94
N GLY A 77 8.82 10.18 -2.06
CA GLY A 77 9.64 10.00 -3.26
C GLY A 77 8.90 9.47 -4.48
N ILE A 78 7.65 9.01 -4.33
CA ILE A 78 6.80 8.64 -5.47
C ILE A 78 6.34 9.90 -6.19
N ASP A 79 6.32 9.85 -7.52
CA ASP A 79 5.91 11.00 -8.32
C ASP A 79 4.49 11.44 -7.95
N ARG A 80 4.35 12.75 -7.70
CA ARG A 80 3.09 13.40 -7.34
C ARG A 80 1.89 12.93 -8.16
N PRO A 81 1.96 12.83 -9.49
CA PRO A 81 0.78 12.48 -10.26
C PRO A 81 0.33 11.03 -10.06
N LEU A 82 1.27 10.12 -9.76
CA LEU A 82 0.89 8.76 -9.39
C LEU A 82 0.19 8.74 -8.03
N LEU A 83 0.68 9.53 -7.05
CA LEU A 83 0.00 9.69 -5.76
C LEU A 83 -1.41 10.30 -5.92
N GLN A 84 -1.57 11.30 -6.80
CA GLN A 84 -2.88 11.88 -7.14
C GLN A 84 -3.80 10.85 -7.81
N PHE A 85 -3.28 10.06 -8.75
CA PHE A 85 -4.03 8.98 -9.38
C PHE A 85 -4.53 7.97 -8.34
N LEU A 86 -3.67 7.52 -7.42
CA LEU A 86 -4.06 6.60 -6.35
C LEU A 86 -5.12 7.22 -5.44
N GLN A 87 -4.92 8.47 -5.00
CA GLN A 87 -5.87 9.21 -4.17
C GLN A 87 -7.25 9.35 -4.86
N ALA A 88 -7.26 9.70 -6.16
CA ALA A 88 -8.50 9.85 -6.93
C ALA A 88 -9.26 8.52 -7.11
N ASN A 89 -8.54 7.39 -7.06
CA ASN A 89 -9.13 6.05 -7.05
C ASN A 89 -9.52 5.57 -5.64
N GLY A 90 -9.46 6.43 -4.63
CA GLY A 90 -9.86 6.10 -3.26
C GLY A 90 -8.88 5.19 -2.53
N VAL A 91 -7.64 5.09 -3.02
CA VAL A 91 -6.58 4.31 -2.36
C VAL A 91 -6.15 5.02 -1.07
N MET A 92 -5.94 4.24 -0.01
CA MET A 92 -5.44 4.69 1.28
C MET A 92 -4.23 3.85 1.70
N ILE A 93 -3.35 4.45 2.50
CA ILE A 93 -2.17 3.78 3.07
C ILE A 93 -2.28 3.79 4.58
N ARG A 94 -2.28 2.62 5.20
CA ARG A 94 -2.25 2.43 6.66
C ARG A 94 -0.86 1.99 7.08
N LEU A 95 -0.19 2.85 7.82
CA LEU A 95 1.03 2.51 8.54
C LEU A 95 0.62 2.07 9.94
N PHE A 96 1.09 0.92 10.41
CA PHE A 96 0.57 0.31 11.64
C PHE A 96 1.67 -0.29 12.53
N ASN A 97 1.35 -0.43 13.83
CA ASN A 97 2.13 -1.21 14.80
C ASN A 97 1.46 -2.58 15.03
N GLY A 98 2.20 -3.55 15.57
CA GLY A 98 1.66 -4.87 15.89
C GLY A 98 1.53 -5.80 14.68
N ASN A 99 0.45 -6.59 14.60
CA ASN A 99 0.22 -7.50 13.48
C ASN A 99 -0.81 -6.94 12.50
N LEU A 100 -0.64 -7.29 11.22
CA LEU A 100 -1.56 -6.90 10.16
C LEU A 100 -3.01 -7.29 10.48
N THR A 101 -3.17 -8.47 11.06
CA THR A 101 -4.48 -9.09 11.34
C THR A 101 -5.09 -8.71 12.68
N ASP A 102 -4.44 -7.80 13.43
CA ASP A 102 -5.06 -7.15 14.58
C ASP A 102 -6.08 -6.08 14.15
N GLU A 103 -6.05 -5.69 12.86
CA GLU A 103 -7.07 -4.84 12.23
C GLU A 103 -8.37 -5.62 12.00
N PRO A 104 -9.53 -5.19 12.53
CA PRO A 104 -10.82 -5.85 12.32
C PRO A 104 -11.13 -6.23 10.86
N LEU A 105 -10.80 -5.37 9.89
CA LEU A 105 -11.01 -5.68 8.47
C LEU A 105 -10.12 -6.81 7.94
N LEU A 106 -8.93 -6.99 8.52
CA LEU A 106 -7.95 -7.99 8.08
C LEU A 106 -7.89 -9.21 8.99
N PHE A 107 -8.59 -9.19 10.14
CA PHE A 107 -8.71 -10.31 11.05
C PHE A 107 -9.13 -11.64 10.38
N PRO A 108 -10.04 -11.66 9.38
CA PRO A 108 -10.38 -12.91 8.67
C PRO A 108 -9.20 -13.54 7.92
N LEU A 109 -8.10 -12.82 7.70
CA LEU A 109 -6.87 -13.33 7.09
C LEU A 109 -5.95 -14.03 8.08
N LYS A 110 -6.14 -13.85 9.40
CA LYS A 110 -5.24 -14.34 10.47
C LYS A 110 -4.79 -15.79 10.32
N TRP A 111 -5.69 -16.66 9.86
CA TRP A 111 -5.45 -18.10 9.71
C TRP A 111 -5.27 -18.53 8.25
N LYS A 112 -5.24 -17.57 7.33
CA LYS A 112 -5.05 -17.83 5.89
C LYS A 112 -3.57 -17.73 5.54
N ARG A 113 -3.17 -18.53 4.56
CA ARG A 113 -1.82 -18.51 4.00
C ARG A 113 -1.72 -17.43 2.92
N PRO A 114 -0.66 -16.61 2.91
CA PRO A 114 -0.37 -15.72 1.78
C PRO A 114 0.09 -16.54 0.57
N ARG A 115 -0.12 -16.01 -0.64
CA ARG A 115 0.22 -16.73 -1.86
C ARG A 115 1.74 -16.89 -1.99
N GLY A 116 2.21 -18.11 -2.29
CA GLY A 116 3.63 -18.38 -2.58
C GLY A 116 4.57 -18.44 -1.38
N TRP A 117 4.05 -18.49 -0.16
CA TRP A 117 4.81 -18.72 1.08
C TRP A 117 4.94 -20.20 1.43
N GLU A 118 6.03 -20.57 2.11
CA GLU A 118 6.29 -21.94 2.62
C GLU A 118 5.23 -22.39 3.64
N GLN A 119 5.24 -23.68 4.00
CA GLN A 119 4.08 -24.39 4.55
C GLN A 119 3.52 -23.85 5.89
N ASP A 120 4.24 -23.01 6.64
CA ASP A 120 3.86 -22.65 8.01
C ASP A 120 3.63 -21.15 8.26
N VAL A 121 3.67 -20.27 7.25
CA VAL A 121 3.44 -18.82 7.43
C VAL A 121 1.96 -18.44 7.19
N THR A 122 1.40 -17.61 8.07
CA THR A 122 0.05 -17.03 7.91
C THR A 122 0.09 -15.52 7.80
N TRP A 123 -1.01 -14.87 7.37
CA TRP A 123 -1.09 -13.41 7.31
C TRP A 123 -0.89 -12.71 8.66
N SER A 124 -0.93 -13.42 9.79
CA SER A 124 -0.55 -12.82 11.08
C SER A 124 0.93 -12.46 11.18
N GLU A 125 1.77 -13.09 10.36
CA GLU A 125 3.22 -12.92 10.35
C GLU A 125 3.71 -12.06 9.18
N VAL A 126 2.80 -11.66 8.28
CA VAL A 126 3.14 -10.82 7.13
C VAL A 126 3.09 -9.34 7.53
N PRO A 127 4.16 -8.57 7.25
CA PRO A 127 4.26 -7.18 7.69
C PRO A 127 3.50 -6.20 6.79
N GLY A 128 3.00 -6.61 5.63
CA GLY A 128 2.29 -5.74 4.69
C GLY A 128 1.25 -6.45 3.83
N SER A 129 0.41 -5.65 3.19
CA SER A 129 -0.52 -6.12 2.17
C SER A 129 -0.94 -4.97 1.25
N GLY A 130 -0.90 -5.21 -0.05
CA GLY A 130 -1.36 -4.30 -1.09
C GLY A 130 -2.31 -4.95 -2.10
N GLY A 131 -2.53 -4.27 -3.22
CA GLY A 131 -3.39 -4.74 -4.32
C GLY A 131 -4.86 -4.33 -4.18
N GLY A 132 -5.30 -3.91 -3.01
CA GLY A 132 -6.64 -3.36 -2.79
C GLY A 132 -6.67 -1.84 -2.68
N TRP A 133 -7.82 -1.30 -2.32
CA TRP A 133 -7.97 0.12 -1.99
C TRP A 133 -7.22 0.50 -0.70
N LEU A 134 -6.93 -0.46 0.18
CA LEU A 134 -6.18 -0.26 1.41
C LEU A 134 -4.82 -0.94 1.32
N ILE A 135 -3.77 -0.16 1.29
CA ILE A 135 -2.39 -0.62 1.45
C ILE A 135 -2.08 -0.60 2.94
N SER A 136 -1.46 -1.66 3.45
CA SER A 136 -1.01 -1.73 4.84
C SER A 136 0.47 -2.07 4.89
N ALA A 137 1.25 -1.33 5.68
CA ALA A 137 2.67 -1.59 5.90
C ALA A 137 3.03 -1.37 7.38
N LYS A 138 3.73 -2.34 7.97
CA LYS A 138 4.14 -2.29 9.37
C LYS A 138 5.29 -1.31 9.56
N ILE A 139 5.13 -0.40 10.52
CA ILE A 139 6.17 0.55 10.91
C ILE A 139 7.39 -0.22 11.40
N GLY A 140 8.58 0.19 10.96
CA GLY A 140 9.86 -0.46 11.29
C GLY A 140 10.20 -1.69 10.44
N SER A 141 9.30 -2.14 9.56
CA SER A 141 9.49 -3.35 8.74
C SER A 141 9.81 -3.06 7.27
N SER A 142 10.30 -1.87 6.92
CA SER A 142 10.54 -1.49 5.51
C SER A 142 11.63 -2.32 4.83
N SER A 143 12.70 -2.66 5.55
CA SER A 143 13.89 -3.30 4.97
C SER A 143 13.73 -4.83 4.84
N PRO A 144 14.38 -5.46 3.85
CA PRO A 144 14.40 -6.91 3.70
C PRO A 144 14.80 -7.64 4.98
N GLY A 145 14.19 -8.79 5.24
CA GLY A 145 14.48 -9.63 6.41
C GLY A 145 13.56 -9.37 7.61
N ASN A 146 12.72 -8.33 7.58
CA ASN A 146 11.72 -8.04 8.61
C ASN A 146 10.38 -8.76 8.35
N GLY A 147 10.44 -10.06 8.06
CA GLY A 147 9.25 -10.85 7.72
C GLY A 147 8.79 -10.71 6.27
N HIS A 148 9.65 -10.19 5.39
CA HIS A 148 9.47 -10.19 3.92
C HIS A 148 10.84 -10.08 3.22
N SER A 149 10.88 -10.34 1.91
CA SER A 149 12.13 -10.31 1.11
C SER A 149 12.28 -9.11 0.17
N SER A 150 11.27 -8.24 0.11
CA SER A 150 11.22 -7.08 -0.79
C SER A 150 12.25 -6.03 -0.42
N ILE A 151 12.80 -5.32 -1.41
CA ILE A 151 13.81 -4.26 -1.18
C ILE A 151 13.29 -3.10 -0.32
N ASN A 152 11.98 -2.85 -0.39
CA ASN A 152 11.27 -1.93 0.48
C ASN A 152 9.80 -2.36 0.58
N LEU A 153 9.29 -2.55 1.80
CA LEU A 153 7.93 -3.05 2.05
C LEU A 153 6.86 -2.13 1.48
N GLU A 154 6.81 -0.87 1.93
CA GLU A 154 5.73 0.04 1.55
C GLU A 154 5.68 0.29 0.04
N LEU A 155 6.82 0.41 -0.64
CA LEU A 155 6.86 0.52 -2.09
C LEU A 155 6.38 -0.75 -2.79
N HIS A 156 6.73 -1.93 -2.27
CA HIS A 156 6.27 -3.20 -2.83
C HIS A 156 4.74 -3.32 -2.74
N GLU A 157 4.15 -3.02 -1.59
CA GLU A 157 2.69 -3.08 -1.41
C GLU A 157 1.95 -2.00 -2.23
N ILE A 158 2.54 -0.81 -2.38
CA ILE A 158 2.03 0.21 -3.33
C ILE A 158 2.11 -0.33 -4.75
N GLY A 159 3.20 -1.00 -5.13
CA GLY A 159 3.40 -1.64 -6.43
C GLY A 159 2.28 -2.61 -6.78
N HIS A 160 1.84 -3.44 -5.83
CA HIS A 160 0.70 -4.36 -6.05
C HIS A 160 -0.58 -3.60 -6.39
N THR A 161 -0.82 -2.50 -5.70
CA THR A 161 -2.01 -1.68 -5.90
C THR A 161 -1.97 -1.00 -7.27
N VAL A 162 -0.82 -0.43 -7.64
CA VAL A 162 -0.60 0.15 -8.97
C VAL A 162 -0.81 -0.90 -10.07
N PHE A 163 -0.28 -2.12 -9.89
CA PHE A 163 -0.46 -3.22 -10.85
C PHE A 163 -1.95 -3.53 -11.10
N ASN A 164 -2.75 -3.57 -10.04
CA ASN A 164 -4.18 -3.86 -10.15
C ASN A 164 -4.96 -2.77 -10.89
N HIS A 165 -4.51 -1.52 -10.80
CA HIS A 165 -5.06 -0.39 -11.54
C HIS A 165 -4.64 -0.33 -13.03
N LEU A 166 -3.67 -1.15 -13.46
CA LEU A 166 -3.33 -1.23 -14.88
C LEU A 166 -4.51 -1.77 -15.70
N SER A 167 -4.76 -1.16 -16.85
CA SER A 167 -5.71 -1.69 -17.84
C SER A 167 -5.23 -3.04 -18.39
N ASP A 168 -6.14 -3.79 -19.00
CA ASP A 168 -5.79 -5.08 -19.62
C ASP A 168 -4.72 -4.93 -20.71
N SER A 169 -4.78 -3.84 -21.49
CA SER A 169 -3.76 -3.53 -22.49
C SER A 169 -2.40 -3.21 -21.88
N GLN A 170 -2.37 -2.50 -20.75
CA GLN A 170 -1.14 -2.22 -20.01
C GLN A 170 -0.56 -3.49 -19.39
N LYS A 171 -1.39 -4.37 -18.82
CA LYS A 171 -0.96 -5.68 -18.29
C LYS A 171 -0.43 -6.59 -19.39
N ALA A 172 -1.05 -6.58 -20.57
CA ALA A 172 -0.56 -7.32 -21.73
C ALA A 172 0.82 -6.81 -22.19
N GLN A 173 0.99 -5.49 -22.32
CA GLN A 173 2.27 -4.88 -22.64
C GLN A 173 3.34 -5.20 -21.59
N PHE A 174 2.98 -5.15 -20.30
CA PHE A 174 3.91 -5.46 -19.22
C PHE A 174 4.32 -6.94 -19.20
N LYS A 175 3.40 -7.84 -19.59
CA LYS A 175 3.66 -9.28 -19.68
C LYS A 175 4.79 -9.60 -20.66
N GLU A 176 4.88 -8.90 -21.78
CA GLU A 176 5.96 -9.06 -22.74
C GLU A 176 7.32 -8.73 -22.10
N ALA A 177 7.43 -7.57 -21.43
CA ALA A 177 8.64 -7.19 -20.70
C ALA A 177 9.00 -8.18 -19.59
N TRP A 178 8.02 -8.64 -18.82
CA TRP A 178 8.22 -9.64 -17.75
C TRP A 178 8.79 -10.95 -18.29
N GLN A 179 8.25 -11.48 -19.39
CA GLN A 179 8.71 -12.75 -19.97
C GLN A 179 10.16 -12.68 -20.47
N GLU A 180 10.59 -11.52 -20.95
CA GLU A 180 11.96 -11.31 -21.43
C GLU A 180 12.96 -11.08 -20.29
N GLU A 181 12.57 -10.33 -19.25
CA GLU A 181 13.53 -9.73 -18.32
C GLU A 181 13.57 -10.37 -16.94
N VAL A 182 12.55 -11.16 -16.55
CA VAL A 182 12.43 -11.67 -15.18
C VAL A 182 13.66 -12.46 -14.70
N ASN A 183 14.23 -13.29 -15.58
CA ASN A 183 15.40 -14.11 -15.24
C ASN A 183 16.70 -13.29 -15.17
N MET A 184 16.76 -12.14 -15.83
CA MET A 184 17.90 -11.22 -15.75
C MET A 184 17.82 -10.37 -14.48
N MET A 185 16.62 -9.85 -14.17
CA MET A 185 16.38 -9.02 -12.99
C MET A 185 16.41 -9.82 -11.68
N PHE A 186 15.80 -11.01 -11.67
CA PHE A 186 15.67 -11.83 -10.47
C PHE A 186 16.09 -13.29 -10.74
N PRO A 187 17.38 -13.54 -10.99
CA PRO A 187 17.86 -14.88 -11.32
C PRO A 187 17.56 -15.87 -10.20
N LYS A 188 17.04 -17.05 -10.57
CA LYS A 188 16.73 -18.17 -9.67
C LYS A 188 15.69 -17.85 -8.58
N ARG A 189 14.85 -16.82 -8.77
CA ARG A 189 13.74 -16.52 -7.87
C ARG A 189 12.42 -16.93 -8.49
N GLU A 190 12.03 -18.18 -8.29
CA GLU A 190 10.81 -18.77 -8.88
C GLU A 190 9.54 -18.01 -8.56
N TYR A 191 9.50 -17.33 -7.40
CA TYR A 191 8.37 -16.50 -7.01
C TYR A 191 8.06 -15.40 -8.03
N PHE A 192 9.09 -14.68 -8.51
CA PHE A 192 8.92 -13.59 -9.49
C PHE A 192 8.69 -14.12 -10.91
N SER A 193 9.24 -15.28 -11.26
CA SER A 193 8.97 -15.92 -12.56
C SER A 193 7.61 -16.62 -12.63
N SER A 194 6.98 -16.91 -11.49
CA SER A 194 5.65 -17.52 -11.41
C SER A 194 4.51 -16.49 -11.32
N TYR A 195 4.79 -15.31 -10.77
CA TYR A 195 3.79 -14.29 -10.49
C TYR A 195 4.18 -12.91 -11.02
N ILE A 196 3.59 -12.53 -12.16
CA ILE A 196 3.82 -11.22 -12.80
C ILE A 196 3.53 -10.04 -11.86
N SER A 197 2.55 -10.16 -10.96
CA SER A 197 2.21 -9.11 -9.99
C SER A 197 3.33 -8.89 -8.99
N GLU A 198 4.02 -9.95 -8.56
CA GLU A 198 5.16 -9.88 -7.65
C GLU A 198 6.37 -9.26 -8.35
N TYR A 199 6.61 -9.67 -9.61
CA TYR A 199 7.64 -9.07 -10.44
C TYR A 199 7.41 -7.57 -10.62
N PHE A 200 6.18 -7.16 -10.99
CA PHE A 200 5.83 -5.75 -11.13
C PHE A 200 6.09 -4.97 -9.84
N SER A 201 5.63 -5.51 -8.72
CA SER A 201 5.65 -4.81 -7.43
C SER A 201 7.07 -4.65 -6.89
N GLU A 202 7.90 -5.68 -7.05
CA GLU A 202 9.32 -5.58 -6.70
C GLU A 202 10.07 -4.65 -7.66
N SER A 203 9.82 -4.72 -8.97
CA SER A 203 10.40 -3.76 -9.92
C SER A 203 9.96 -2.32 -9.64
N PHE A 204 8.72 -2.10 -9.20
CA PHE A 204 8.23 -0.80 -8.75
C PHE A 204 9.02 -0.29 -7.55
N ALA A 205 9.26 -1.17 -6.55
CA ALA A 205 10.09 -0.83 -5.40
C ALA A 205 11.52 -0.47 -5.81
N PHE A 206 12.14 -1.24 -6.72
CA PHE A 206 13.46 -0.89 -7.28
C PHE A 206 13.46 0.46 -8.00
N TYR A 207 12.40 0.79 -8.74
CA TYR A 207 12.31 2.05 -9.48
C TYR A 207 12.33 3.27 -8.55
N TYR A 208 11.59 3.20 -7.44
CA TYR A 208 11.36 4.34 -6.53
C TYR A 208 12.27 4.39 -5.30
N TYR A 209 12.90 3.29 -4.89
CA TYR A 209 13.60 3.25 -3.61
C TYR A 209 14.83 4.18 -3.54
N ASN A 210 15.71 4.14 -4.54
CA ASN A 210 16.81 5.10 -4.69
C ASN A 210 17.46 5.02 -6.09
N ALA A 211 18.36 5.95 -6.40
CA ALA A 211 19.05 6.01 -7.69
C ALA A 211 19.82 4.72 -8.04
N ASN A 212 20.44 4.05 -7.06
CA ASN A 212 21.22 2.84 -7.31
C ASN A 212 20.32 1.67 -7.74
N THR A 213 19.22 1.46 -7.04
CA THR A 213 18.23 0.41 -7.34
C THR A 213 17.47 0.70 -8.63
N SER A 214 17.14 1.96 -8.88
CA SER A 214 16.52 2.40 -10.13
C SER A 214 17.44 2.18 -11.33
N ASN A 215 18.74 2.48 -11.18
CA ASN A 215 19.74 2.15 -12.20
C ASN A 215 19.91 0.65 -12.38
N HIS A 216 19.89 -0.14 -11.30
CA HIS A 216 19.94 -1.60 -11.39
C HIS A 216 18.77 -2.15 -12.23
N LEU A 217 17.55 -1.66 -11.99
CA LEU A 217 16.38 -2.00 -12.81
C LEU A 217 16.59 -1.59 -14.28
N LYS A 218 17.08 -0.37 -14.52
CA LYS A 218 17.33 0.13 -15.88
C LYS A 218 18.30 -0.76 -16.67
N TRP A 219 19.33 -1.29 -16.02
CA TRP A 219 20.34 -2.11 -16.67
C TRP A 219 19.91 -3.56 -16.88
N ASN A 220 19.21 -4.16 -15.91
CA ASN A 220 18.85 -5.58 -15.93
C ASN A 220 17.45 -5.85 -16.50
N ALA A 221 16.58 -4.83 -16.53
CA ALA A 221 15.23 -4.89 -17.06
C ALA A 221 14.82 -3.57 -17.75
N PRO A 222 15.50 -3.17 -18.84
CA PRO A 222 15.27 -1.90 -19.52
C PRO A 222 13.84 -1.69 -20.06
N LEU A 223 13.14 -2.73 -20.52
CA LEU A 223 11.75 -2.67 -20.97
C LEU A 223 10.80 -2.41 -19.79
N THR A 224 11.03 -3.10 -18.67
CA THR A 224 10.33 -2.88 -17.39
C THR A 224 10.56 -1.46 -16.89
N TYR A 225 11.80 -0.98 -16.88
CA TYR A 225 12.13 0.41 -16.51
C TYR A 225 11.42 1.42 -17.42
N LYS A 226 11.43 1.19 -18.74
CA LYS A 226 10.76 2.04 -19.72
C LYS A 226 9.25 2.04 -19.52
N PHE A 227 8.66 0.89 -19.19
CA PHE A 227 7.23 0.79 -18.85
C PHE A 227 6.90 1.71 -17.66
N MET A 228 7.68 1.66 -16.58
CA MET A 228 7.49 2.52 -15.41
C MET A 228 7.61 4.01 -15.77
N GLU A 229 8.61 4.40 -16.57
CA GLU A 229 8.75 5.78 -17.03
C GLU A 229 7.56 6.28 -17.86
N VAL A 230 7.03 5.44 -18.75
CA VAL A 230 5.87 5.80 -19.59
C VAL A 230 4.61 5.86 -18.75
N PHE A 231 4.40 4.90 -17.84
CA PHE A 231 3.27 4.87 -16.94
C PHE A 231 3.25 6.13 -16.06
N LYS A 232 4.39 6.51 -15.48
CA LYS A 232 4.57 7.77 -14.76
C LYS A 232 4.12 8.97 -15.59
N LYS A 233 4.65 9.11 -16.81
CA LYS A 233 4.36 10.27 -17.68
C LYS A 233 2.90 10.36 -18.11
N LYS A 234 2.24 9.23 -18.37
CA LYS A 234 0.82 9.21 -18.77
C LYS A 234 -0.10 9.62 -17.62
N ASN A 235 0.21 9.22 -16.39
CA ASN A 235 -0.54 9.63 -15.21
C ASN A 235 -0.11 11.02 -14.69
N ALA A 236 0.95 11.61 -15.27
CA ALA A 236 1.36 12.99 -15.04
C ALA A 236 0.50 14.05 -15.74
N GLY A 237 -0.32 13.64 -16.70
CA GLY A 237 -1.29 14.48 -17.37
C GLY A 237 -2.69 14.23 -16.82
N PHE A 238 -3.06 14.97 -15.78
CA PHE A 238 -4.37 15.61 -15.77
C PHE A 238 -4.33 16.82 -16.71
#